data_AF-A0A540M6G4-F1
#
_entry.id   AF-A0A540M6G4-F1
#
_cell.length_a   1.000
_cell.length_b   1.000
_cell.length_c   1.000
_cell.angle_alpha   90.00
_cell.angle_beta   90.00
_cell.angle_gamma   90.00
#
_symmetry.space_group_name_H-M   'P 1'
#
loop_
_entity.id
_entity.type
_entity.pdbx_description
1 polymer ?
#
loop_
_entity_poly.entity_id
_entity_poly.type
_entity_poly.pdbx_seq_one_letter_code
_entity_poly.pdbx_strand_id
1 'polypeptide(L)'
;MNDGTFRGRAQAFKLDTLLKLSDVKGIDGKTTLLHFVVQEIIRSEGVRAARTAKESRSFSSVKTDDLLEDTSNETEEQEHYRSLGLEKVSGLSNELENVRKASVLDAESLTGTVAKLGHSLIKTRDFLNTDMKDSREDSEFHETLKSFVQNAEVDITGLLEEEKRIMALVKSTGDYFHGNAGKDEGLRLFIIVRDFLIMLDKVCREVRLAPKKSTKVQKKETPSSDPRQPSTMPSASDLRQPPSPDLHKRLFPAIQDRRMDNSSSDDES
;
A
#
# COMPACT_ATOMS: atom_id res chain seq x y z
N MET A 1 -6.44 -4.41 20.42
CA MET A 1 -6.69 -2.97 20.15
C MET A 1 -8.18 -2.58 20.12
N ASN A 2 -9.09 -3.39 19.55
CA ASN A 2 -10.51 -3.02 19.43
C ASN A 2 -11.44 -3.79 20.40
N ASP A 3 -10.89 -4.58 21.32
CA ASP A 3 -11.70 -5.38 22.25
C ASP A 3 -12.60 -4.48 23.11
N GLY A 4 -13.85 -4.90 23.28
CA GLY A 4 -14.87 -4.11 23.99
C GLY A 4 -15.46 -2.92 23.22
N THR A 5 -14.99 -2.64 21.99
CA THR A 5 -15.60 -1.62 21.12
C THR A 5 -16.61 -2.24 20.15
N PHE A 6 -17.44 -1.42 19.52
CA PHE A 6 -18.33 -1.86 18.44
C PHE A 6 -17.58 -2.50 17.25
N ARG A 7 -16.27 -2.23 17.12
CA ARG A 7 -15.39 -2.80 16.09
C ARG A 7 -14.63 -4.04 16.55
N GLY A 8 -14.78 -4.47 17.81
CA GLY A 8 -14.01 -5.57 18.40
C GLY A 8 -14.23 -6.93 17.74
N ARG A 9 -15.39 -7.13 17.10
CA ARG A 9 -15.74 -8.35 16.34
C ARG A 9 -15.84 -8.11 14.84
N ALA A 10 -15.30 -7.00 14.33
CA ALA A 10 -15.35 -6.71 12.91
C ALA A 10 -14.52 -7.75 12.12
N GLN A 11 -15.15 -8.39 11.14
CA GLN A 11 -14.49 -9.34 10.24
C GLN A 11 -13.76 -8.64 9.08
N ALA A 12 -14.20 -7.43 8.73
CA ALA A 12 -13.62 -6.59 7.69
C ALA A 12 -13.88 -5.11 7.99
N PHE A 13 -13.22 -4.23 7.24
CA PHE A 13 -13.46 -2.79 7.28
C PHE A 13 -13.51 -2.22 5.86
N LYS A 14 -14.27 -1.14 5.68
CA LYS A 14 -14.33 -0.39 4.42
C LYS A 14 -13.02 0.35 4.16
N LEU A 15 -12.62 0.48 2.88
CA LEU A 15 -11.35 1.12 2.50
C LEU A 15 -11.18 2.55 3.02
N ASP A 16 -12.26 3.31 3.25
CA ASP A 16 -12.23 4.64 3.88
C ASP A 16 -11.53 4.63 5.25
N THR A 17 -11.54 3.48 5.93
CA THR A 17 -10.87 3.33 7.23
C THR A 17 -9.35 3.43 7.11
N LEU A 18 -8.78 3.15 5.93
CA LEU A 18 -7.35 3.36 5.67
C LEU A 18 -6.95 4.82 5.86
N LEU A 19 -7.85 5.75 5.52
CA LEU A 19 -7.60 7.19 5.67
C LEU A 19 -7.51 7.63 7.14
N LYS A 20 -8.02 6.80 8.07
CA LYS A 20 -8.07 7.08 9.51
C LYS A 20 -6.89 6.49 10.28
N LEU A 21 -6.01 5.73 9.62
CA LEU A 21 -4.84 5.12 10.27
C LEU A 21 -3.82 6.17 10.74
N SER A 22 -3.84 7.36 10.15
CA SER A 22 -3.02 8.50 10.56
C SER A 22 -3.61 9.26 11.77
N ASP A 23 -4.90 9.10 12.06
CA ASP A 23 -5.59 9.81 13.15
C ASP A 23 -5.29 9.20 14.52
N VAL A 24 -5.07 7.88 14.56
CA VAL A 24 -4.74 7.16 15.79
C VAL A 24 -3.26 7.34 16.08
N LYS A 25 -2.94 8.01 17.18
CA LYS A 25 -1.57 8.32 17.59
C LYS A 25 -1.19 7.56 18.86
N GLY A 26 0.08 7.19 18.96
CA GLY A 26 0.68 6.64 20.16
C GLY A 26 0.83 7.69 21.26
N ILE A 27 1.35 7.25 22.42
CA ILE A 27 1.58 8.11 23.60
C ILE A 27 2.51 9.31 23.33
N ASP A 28 3.34 9.23 22.30
CA ASP A 28 4.26 10.30 21.91
C ASP A 28 3.57 11.43 21.12
N GLY A 29 2.30 11.24 20.73
CA GLY A 29 1.52 12.16 19.91
C GLY A 29 2.07 12.37 18.49
N LYS A 30 3.11 11.62 18.10
CA LYS A 30 3.84 11.77 16.84
C LYS A 30 3.71 10.54 15.96
N THR A 31 3.90 9.36 16.53
CA THR A 31 3.83 8.09 15.80
C THR A 31 2.38 7.67 15.64
N THR A 32 1.93 7.48 14.41
CA THR A 32 0.55 7.06 14.11
C THR A 32 0.45 5.54 13.99
N LEU A 33 -0.78 5.00 14.00
CA LEU A 33 -1.02 3.58 13.70
C LEU A 33 -0.52 3.22 12.30
N LEU A 34 -0.64 4.13 11.32
CA LEU A 34 -0.08 3.91 9.98
C LEU A 34 1.45 3.72 10.03
N HIS A 35 2.18 4.47 10.84
CA HIS A 35 3.63 4.28 11.01
C HIS A 35 3.96 2.87 11.50
N PHE A 36 3.22 2.40 12.49
CA PHE A 36 3.42 1.08 13.06
C PHE A 36 3.15 -0.02 12.02
N VAL A 37 2.01 0.06 11.33
CA VAL A 37 1.64 -0.91 10.28
C VAL A 37 2.70 -0.93 9.18
N VAL A 38 3.16 0.24 8.71
CA VAL A 38 4.20 0.31 7.67
C VAL A 38 5.52 -0.29 8.14
N GLN A 39 5.96 -0.01 9.37
CA GLN A 39 7.19 -0.61 9.92
C GLN A 39 7.09 -2.14 10.02
N GLU A 40 5.93 -2.65 10.43
CA GLU A 40 5.71 -4.09 10.55
C GLU A 40 5.68 -4.78 9.18
N ILE A 41 5.05 -4.16 8.17
CA ILE A 41 5.07 -4.66 6.80
C ILE A 41 6.51 -4.65 6.26
N ILE A 42 7.24 -3.54 6.41
CA ILE A 42 8.66 -3.44 6.02
C ILE A 42 9.47 -4.59 6.62
N ARG A 43 9.28 -4.88 7.91
CA ARG A 43 9.96 -5.98 8.59
C ARG A 43 9.63 -7.33 7.96
N SER A 44 8.35 -7.64 7.74
CA SER A 44 7.93 -8.92 7.15
C SER A 44 8.31 -9.08 5.68
N GLU A 45 8.16 -8.02 4.89
CA GLU A 45 8.50 -7.98 3.46
C GLU A 45 10.00 -8.11 3.24
N GLY A 46 10.80 -7.46 4.09
CA GLY A 46 12.26 -7.55 4.06
C GLY A 46 12.76 -8.97 4.23
N VAL A 47 12.25 -9.68 5.24
CA VAL A 47 12.59 -11.09 5.49
C VAL A 47 12.15 -11.96 4.32
N ARG A 48 10.92 -11.76 3.81
CA ARG A 48 10.39 -12.56 2.70
C ARG A 48 11.21 -12.37 1.43
N ALA A 49 11.50 -11.14 1.05
CA ALA A 49 12.26 -10.83 -0.15
C ALA A 49 13.71 -11.34 -0.07
N ALA A 50 14.33 -11.31 1.12
CA ALA A 50 15.66 -11.89 1.31
C ALA A 50 15.68 -13.41 1.17
N ARG A 51 14.65 -14.11 1.66
CA ARG A 51 14.50 -15.56 1.47
C ARG A 51 14.37 -15.91 -0.01
N THR A 52 13.48 -15.23 -0.73
CA THR A 52 13.31 -15.43 -2.19
C THR A 52 14.61 -15.19 -2.97
N ALA A 53 15.41 -14.19 -2.57
CA ALA A 53 16.71 -13.93 -3.19
C ALA A 53 17.75 -15.03 -2.90
N LYS A 54 17.75 -15.60 -1.68
CA LYS A 54 18.63 -16.74 -1.30
C LYS A 54 18.24 -18.01 -2.05
N GLU A 55 16.95 -18.34 -2.11
CA GLU A 55 16.42 -19.49 -2.87
C GLU A 55 16.78 -19.40 -4.36
N SER A 56 16.65 -18.20 -4.96
CA SER A 56 17.01 -17.97 -6.36
C SER A 56 18.52 -18.14 -6.64
N ARG A 57 19.38 -17.98 -5.63
CA ARG A 57 20.83 -18.23 -5.73
C ARG A 57 21.18 -19.71 -5.50
N SER A 58 20.41 -20.43 -4.69
CA SER A 58 20.63 -21.85 -4.40
C SER A 58 20.39 -22.79 -5.59
N PHE A 59 19.58 -22.39 -6.58
CA PHE A 59 19.45 -23.15 -7.84
C PHE A 59 20.67 -23.02 -8.79
N SER A 60 21.65 -22.17 -8.47
CA SER A 60 22.79 -21.85 -9.35
C SER A 60 24.15 -22.32 -8.83
N SER A 61 24.27 -22.93 -7.64
CA SER A 61 25.59 -23.29 -7.11
C SER A 61 25.59 -24.58 -6.30
N VAL A 62 26.01 -25.67 -6.95
CA VAL A 62 26.65 -26.79 -6.25
C VAL A 62 28.05 -26.33 -5.88
N LYS A 63 28.23 -25.73 -4.70
CA LYS A 63 29.53 -25.67 -4.03
C LYS A 63 29.34 -25.83 -2.53
N THR A 64 29.87 -26.95 -2.06
CA THR A 64 30.24 -27.28 -0.68
C THR A 64 31.21 -26.25 -0.11
N ASP A 65 31.16 -26.11 1.21
CA ASP A 65 32.13 -25.43 2.09
C ASP A 65 31.91 -23.91 2.25
N ASP A 66 31.23 -23.52 3.35
CA ASP A 66 31.85 -22.70 4.40
C ASP A 66 30.91 -22.61 5.62
N LEU A 67 31.39 -23.06 6.77
CA LEU A 67 30.63 -23.24 8.02
C LEU A 67 30.98 -22.17 9.07
N LEU A 68 31.47 -20.98 8.70
CA LEU A 68 32.14 -20.08 9.67
C LEU A 68 31.90 -18.56 9.48
N GLU A 69 30.66 -18.09 9.36
CA GLU A 69 30.35 -16.66 9.61
C GLU A 69 29.11 -16.53 10.51
N ASP A 70 29.28 -16.86 11.79
CA ASP A 70 28.27 -16.66 12.83
C ASP A 70 28.71 -15.50 13.75
N THR A 71 27.78 -14.58 14.02
CA THR A 71 27.74 -13.56 15.10
C THR A 71 28.25 -12.12 14.94
N SER A 72 28.81 -11.64 13.81
CA SER A 72 29.23 -10.21 13.71
C SER A 72 28.29 -9.26 12.96
N ASN A 73 27.36 -9.75 12.13
CA ASN A 73 26.65 -8.92 11.13
C ASN A 73 25.14 -8.80 11.33
N GLU A 74 24.59 -9.16 12.51
CA GLU A 74 23.14 -9.08 12.77
C GLU A 74 22.56 -7.68 12.50
N THR A 75 23.35 -6.63 12.75
CA THR A 75 22.94 -5.24 12.50
C THR A 75 22.89 -4.92 10.99
N GLU A 76 23.85 -5.42 10.21
CA GLU A 76 23.90 -5.19 8.76
C GLU A 76 22.80 -5.98 8.04
N GLU A 77 22.56 -7.22 8.46
CA GLU A 77 21.44 -8.03 7.95
C GLU A 77 20.09 -7.37 8.26
N GLN A 78 19.93 -6.85 9.48
CA GLN A 78 18.70 -6.17 9.89
C GLN A 78 18.47 -4.87 9.10
N GLU A 79 19.53 -4.11 8.79
CA GLU A 79 19.47 -2.94 7.91
C GLU A 79 19.14 -3.33 6.46
N HIS A 80 19.70 -4.43 5.96
CA HIS A 80 19.42 -4.96 4.64
C HIS A 80 17.96 -5.45 4.49
N TYR A 81 17.42 -6.16 5.47
CA TYR A 81 16.00 -6.54 5.45
C TYR A 81 15.10 -5.30 5.51
N ARG A 82 15.46 -4.31 6.32
CA ARG A 82 14.72 -3.05 6.40
C ARG A 82 14.72 -2.30 5.06
N SER A 83 15.85 -2.21 4.37
CA SER A 83 15.93 -1.51 3.08
C SER A 83 15.10 -2.22 2.02
N LEU A 84 15.20 -3.54 1.94
CA LEU A 84 14.47 -4.36 0.98
C LEU A 84 12.95 -4.30 1.21
N GLY A 85 12.52 -4.38 2.46
CA GLY A 85 11.10 -4.22 2.82
C GLY A 85 10.59 -2.82 2.53
N LEU A 86 11.39 -1.77 2.80
CA LEU A 86 11.04 -0.39 2.48
C LEU A 86 10.91 -0.18 0.97
N GLU A 87 11.79 -0.78 0.17
CA GLU A 87 11.69 -0.75 -1.29
C GLU A 87 10.35 -1.34 -1.75
N LYS A 88 9.99 -2.54 -1.28
CA LYS A 88 8.71 -3.18 -1.59
C LYS A 88 7.51 -2.31 -1.24
N VAL A 89 7.45 -1.79 -0.01
CA VAL A 89 6.31 -0.97 0.43
C VAL A 89 6.24 0.36 -0.33
N SER A 90 7.38 1.00 -0.59
CA SER A 90 7.42 2.24 -1.39
C SER A 90 7.11 2.02 -2.88
N GLY A 91 7.29 0.80 -3.38
CA GLY A 91 6.95 0.40 -4.75
C GLY A 91 5.45 0.29 -5.01
N LEU A 92 4.62 0.12 -3.97
CA LEU A 92 3.17 -0.02 -4.11
C LEU A 92 2.54 1.19 -4.82
N SER A 93 3.09 2.38 -4.60
CA SER A 93 2.67 3.59 -5.31
C SER A 93 2.87 3.43 -6.82
N ASN A 94 3.93 2.79 -7.29
CA ASN A 94 4.15 2.58 -8.72
C ASN A 94 3.23 1.49 -9.29
N GLU A 95 3.01 0.40 -8.56
CA GLU A 95 2.11 -0.68 -8.99
C GLU A 95 0.66 -0.20 -9.17
N LEU A 96 0.25 0.80 -8.39
CA LEU A 96 -1.10 1.40 -8.43
C LEU A 96 -1.14 2.76 -9.13
N GLU A 97 -0.21 3.04 -10.06
CA GLU A 97 -0.17 4.32 -10.78
C GLU A 97 -1.48 4.62 -11.54
N ASN A 98 -2.06 3.60 -12.18
CA ASN A 98 -3.32 3.75 -12.92
C ASN A 98 -4.49 4.14 -12.01
N VAL A 99 -4.46 3.75 -10.73
CA VAL A 99 -5.48 4.15 -9.75
C VAL A 99 -5.38 5.66 -9.48
N ARG A 100 -4.16 6.21 -9.37
CA ARG A 100 -3.97 7.66 -9.23
C ARG A 100 -4.46 8.40 -10.46
N LYS A 101 -4.14 7.92 -11.67
CA LYS A 101 -4.61 8.52 -12.93
C LYS A 101 -6.14 8.50 -13.01
N ALA A 102 -6.76 7.38 -12.65
CA ALA A 102 -8.22 7.26 -12.65
C ALA A 102 -8.90 8.17 -11.61
N SER A 103 -8.26 8.43 -10.47
CA SER A 103 -8.84 9.23 -9.38
C SER A 103 -9.08 10.72 -9.68
N VAL A 104 -8.54 11.22 -10.80
CA VAL A 104 -8.72 12.61 -11.26
C VAL A 104 -9.64 12.69 -12.49
N LEU A 105 -10.15 11.56 -12.97
CA LEU A 105 -11.08 11.54 -14.09
C LEU A 105 -12.47 12.00 -13.63
N ASP A 106 -13.06 12.89 -14.40
CA ASP A 106 -14.47 13.24 -14.28
C ASP A 106 -15.31 12.26 -15.08
N ALA A 107 -15.67 11.15 -14.42
CA ALA A 107 -16.45 10.08 -15.03
C ALA A 107 -17.85 10.54 -15.43
N GLU A 108 -18.49 11.43 -14.65
CA GLU A 108 -19.82 11.95 -14.97
C GLU A 108 -19.80 12.80 -16.24
N SER A 109 -18.81 13.68 -16.37
CA SER A 109 -18.62 14.49 -17.58
C SER A 109 -18.28 13.63 -18.80
N LEU A 110 -17.47 12.57 -18.62
CA LEU A 110 -17.16 11.62 -19.68
C LEU A 110 -18.42 10.88 -20.16
N THR A 111 -19.18 10.26 -19.25
CA THR A 111 -20.45 9.59 -19.56
C THR A 111 -21.43 10.56 -20.22
N GLY A 112 -21.53 11.79 -19.71
CA GLY A 112 -22.37 12.83 -20.29
C GLY A 112 -21.95 13.23 -21.72
N THR A 113 -20.65 13.25 -22.01
CA THR A 113 -20.12 13.56 -23.35
C THR A 113 -20.41 12.43 -24.33
N VAL A 114 -20.19 11.17 -23.93
CA VAL A 114 -20.51 9.99 -24.76
C VAL A 114 -22.01 9.93 -25.07
N ALA A 115 -22.87 10.20 -24.08
CA ALA A 115 -24.32 10.27 -24.29
C ALA A 115 -24.73 11.38 -25.25
N LYS A 116 -24.14 12.58 -25.15
CA LYS A 116 -24.39 13.69 -26.08
C LYS A 116 -23.97 13.36 -27.51
N LEU A 117 -22.86 12.64 -27.67
CA LEU A 117 -22.37 12.22 -28.97
C LEU A 117 -23.34 11.20 -29.61
N GLY A 118 -23.80 10.21 -28.84
CA GLY A 118 -24.86 9.29 -29.26
C GLY A 118 -26.15 9.99 -29.67
N HIS A 119 -26.61 10.96 -28.89
CA HIS A 119 -27.83 11.71 -29.22
C HIS A 119 -27.67 12.56 -30.48
N SER A 120 -26.51 13.20 -30.66
CA SER A 120 -26.22 14.02 -31.84
C SER A 120 -26.13 13.18 -33.11
N LEU A 121 -25.59 11.96 -33.03
CA LEU A 121 -25.60 11.00 -34.13
C LEU A 121 -27.03 10.64 -34.54
N ILE A 122 -27.89 10.26 -33.58
CA ILE A 122 -29.29 9.93 -33.85
C ILE A 122 -29.98 11.10 -34.56
N LYS A 123 -29.83 12.32 -34.03
CA LYS A 123 -30.42 13.52 -34.63
C LYS A 123 -29.93 13.76 -36.07
N THR A 124 -28.65 13.55 -36.34
CA THR A 124 -28.06 13.73 -37.67
C THR A 124 -28.55 12.67 -38.65
N ARG A 125 -28.67 11.41 -38.19
CA ARG A 125 -29.22 10.30 -38.96
C ARG A 125 -30.70 10.54 -39.29
N ASP A 126 -31.47 11.04 -38.33
CA ASP A 126 -32.89 11.33 -38.53
C ASP A 126 -33.08 12.47 -39.54
N PHE A 127 -32.28 13.53 -39.46
CA PHE A 127 -32.24 14.61 -40.45
C PHE A 127 -31.91 14.10 -41.85
N LEU A 128 -30.89 13.24 -41.98
CA LEU A 128 -30.52 12.61 -43.26
C LEU A 128 -31.68 11.79 -43.86
N ASN A 129 -32.42 11.06 -43.02
CA ASN A 129 -33.49 10.16 -43.45
C ASN A 129 -34.84 10.84 -43.69
N THR A 130 -35.03 12.09 -43.23
CA THR A 130 -36.30 12.81 -43.30
C THR A 130 -36.17 14.06 -44.16
N ASP A 131 -35.49 15.10 -43.67
CA ASP A 131 -35.35 16.39 -44.33
C ASP A 131 -34.59 16.32 -45.66
N MET A 132 -33.63 15.41 -45.80
CA MET A 132 -32.81 15.30 -47.01
C MET A 132 -33.36 14.32 -48.07
N LYS A 133 -34.42 13.59 -47.74
CA LYS A 133 -34.96 12.51 -48.59
C LYS A 133 -35.54 12.99 -49.93
N ASP A 134 -36.05 14.23 -49.97
CA ASP A 134 -36.65 14.84 -51.16
C ASP A 134 -35.68 15.79 -51.90
N SER A 135 -34.46 15.98 -51.38
CA SER A 135 -33.42 16.73 -52.08
C SER A 135 -32.86 15.88 -53.22
N ARG A 136 -32.49 16.49 -54.37
CA ARG A 136 -31.89 15.77 -55.51
C ARG A 136 -30.87 14.76 -54.98
N GLU A 137 -31.16 13.47 -55.16
CA GLU A 137 -30.51 12.33 -54.48
C GLU A 137 -28.98 12.27 -54.63
N ASP A 138 -28.39 13.11 -55.49
CA ASP A 138 -26.97 13.14 -55.85
C ASP A 138 -26.21 14.42 -55.41
N SER A 139 -26.62 15.11 -54.33
CA SER A 139 -25.78 16.20 -53.82
C SER A 139 -24.53 15.65 -53.13
N GLU A 140 -23.35 16.21 -53.44
CA GLU A 140 -22.06 15.81 -52.83
C GLU A 140 -22.10 15.90 -51.29
N PHE A 141 -22.87 16.85 -50.75
CA PHE A 141 -23.09 16.98 -49.31
C PHE A 141 -23.86 15.79 -48.74
N HIS A 142 -24.93 15.33 -49.40
CA HIS A 142 -25.73 14.18 -48.95
C HIS A 142 -24.87 12.92 -48.84
N GLU A 143 -24.10 12.59 -49.89
CA GLU A 143 -23.24 11.40 -49.88
C GLU A 143 -22.11 11.51 -48.84
N THR A 144 -21.53 12.70 -48.67
CA THR A 144 -20.51 12.93 -47.64
C THR A 144 -21.08 12.78 -46.23
N LEU A 145 -22.25 13.37 -45.96
CA LEU A 145 -22.91 13.29 -44.66
C LEU A 145 -23.36 11.86 -44.35
N LYS A 146 -23.88 11.14 -45.34
CA LYS A 146 -24.26 9.73 -45.22
C LYS A 146 -23.07 8.85 -44.86
N SER A 147 -21.95 8.99 -45.57
CA SER A 147 -20.70 8.28 -45.26
C SER A 147 -20.18 8.64 -43.86
N PHE A 148 -20.22 9.93 -43.49
CA PHE A 148 -19.85 10.38 -42.15
C PHE A 148 -20.70 9.73 -41.05
N VAL A 149 -22.03 9.72 -41.19
CA VAL A 149 -22.95 9.13 -40.21
C VAL A 149 -22.70 7.62 -40.07
N GLN A 150 -22.51 6.90 -41.17
CA GLN A 150 -22.23 5.46 -41.14
C GLN A 150 -20.94 5.14 -40.39
N ASN A 151 -19.87 5.90 -40.64
CA ASN A 151 -18.59 5.70 -39.96
C ASN A 151 -18.69 6.09 -38.48
N ALA A 152 -19.28 7.25 -38.18
CA ALA A 152 -19.47 7.72 -36.81
C ALA A 152 -20.36 6.78 -35.99
N GLU A 153 -21.33 6.10 -36.60
CA GLU A 153 -22.18 5.13 -35.91
C GLU A 153 -21.38 3.96 -35.33
N VAL A 154 -20.37 3.47 -36.04
CA VAL A 154 -19.48 2.41 -35.54
C VAL A 154 -18.68 2.90 -34.33
N ASP A 155 -18.00 4.05 -34.46
CA ASP A 155 -17.15 4.59 -33.41
C ASP A 155 -17.94 4.96 -32.15
N ILE A 156 -19.08 5.63 -32.31
CA ILE A 156 -19.92 6.11 -31.21
C ILE A 156 -20.60 4.94 -30.49
N THR A 157 -21.06 3.92 -31.22
CA THR A 157 -21.60 2.71 -30.61
C THR A 157 -20.52 1.99 -29.80
N GLY A 158 -19.31 1.87 -30.33
CA GLY A 158 -18.17 1.32 -29.59
C GLY A 158 -17.86 2.10 -28.30
N LEU A 159 -17.89 3.44 -28.35
CA LEU A 159 -17.71 4.27 -27.16
C LEU A 159 -18.80 4.04 -26.09
N LEU A 160 -20.06 3.92 -26.50
CA LEU A 160 -21.19 3.65 -25.59
C LEU A 160 -21.09 2.28 -24.93
N GLU A 161 -20.72 1.25 -25.70
CA GLU A 161 -20.54 -0.10 -25.18
C GLU A 161 -19.38 -0.19 -24.19
N GLU A 162 -18.26 0.46 -24.53
CA GLU A 162 -17.06 0.48 -23.71
C GLU A 162 -17.26 1.29 -22.42
N GLU A 163 -17.94 2.44 -22.49
CA GLU A 163 -18.35 3.22 -21.31
C GLU A 163 -19.18 2.36 -20.35
N LYS A 164 -20.21 1.67 -20.87
CA LYS A 164 -21.05 0.77 -20.08
C LYS A 164 -20.24 -0.37 -19.45
N ARG A 165 -19.31 -0.97 -20.20
CA ARG A 165 -18.44 -2.05 -19.73
C ARG A 165 -17.52 -1.58 -18.60
N ILE A 166 -16.89 -0.42 -18.77
CA ILE A 166 -16.02 0.19 -17.76
C ILE A 166 -16.82 0.52 -16.50
N MET A 167 -17.99 1.15 -16.63
CA MET A 167 -18.82 1.50 -15.47
C MET A 167 -19.33 0.27 -14.70
N ALA A 168 -19.58 -0.85 -15.39
CA ALA A 168 -19.90 -2.11 -14.73
C ALA A 168 -18.71 -2.67 -13.91
N LEU A 169 -17.48 -2.58 -14.43
CA LEU A 169 -16.27 -2.98 -13.70
C LEU A 169 -16.02 -2.09 -12.48
N VAL A 170 -16.19 -0.77 -12.64
CA VAL A 170 -16.07 0.19 -11.53
C VAL A 170 -17.07 -0.15 -10.44
N LYS A 171 -18.33 -0.43 -10.80
CA LYS A 171 -19.36 -0.85 -9.85
C LYS A 171 -18.97 -2.16 -9.14
N SER A 172 -18.60 -3.20 -9.88
CA SER A 172 -18.20 -4.49 -9.29
C SER A 172 -17.02 -4.36 -8.34
N THR A 173 -16.08 -3.45 -8.62
CA THR A 173 -14.94 -3.15 -7.75
C THR A 173 -15.41 -2.46 -6.47
N GLY A 174 -16.33 -1.50 -6.58
CA GLY A 174 -17.04 -0.89 -5.44
C GLY A 174 -17.70 -1.92 -4.54
N ASP A 175 -18.50 -2.80 -5.16
CA ASP A 175 -19.24 -3.85 -4.46
C ASP A 175 -18.31 -4.81 -3.71
N TYR A 176 -17.14 -5.12 -4.27
CA TYR A 176 -16.15 -5.99 -3.62
C TYR A 176 -15.58 -5.39 -2.32
N PHE A 177 -15.21 -4.11 -2.32
CA PHE A 177 -14.56 -3.48 -1.16
C PHE A 177 -15.51 -2.85 -0.15
N HIS A 178 -16.71 -2.46 -0.58
CA HIS A 178 -17.65 -1.71 0.23
C HIS A 178 -19.02 -2.38 0.41
N GLY A 179 -19.25 -3.51 -0.26
CA GLY A 179 -20.57 -4.12 -0.39
C GLY A 179 -21.48 -3.28 -1.29
N ASN A 180 -22.77 -3.62 -1.33
CA ASN A 180 -23.78 -2.93 -2.14
C ASN A 180 -24.13 -1.55 -1.53
N ALA A 181 -23.16 -0.65 -1.46
CA ALA A 181 -23.13 0.54 -0.61
C ALA A 181 -23.71 1.81 -1.25
N GLY A 182 -24.14 1.74 -2.51
CA GLY A 182 -24.79 2.85 -3.20
C GLY A 182 -24.21 3.14 -4.59
N LYS A 183 -24.81 4.12 -5.26
CA LYS A 183 -24.33 4.64 -6.55
C LYS A 183 -22.99 5.36 -6.33
N ASP A 184 -22.08 5.26 -7.30
CA ASP A 184 -20.81 6.01 -7.38
C ASP A 184 -19.70 5.62 -6.36
N GLU A 185 -19.95 4.67 -5.48
CA GLU A 185 -18.95 4.20 -4.50
C GLU A 185 -17.70 3.60 -5.19
N GLY A 186 -17.87 2.95 -6.34
CA GLY A 186 -16.76 2.44 -7.15
C GLY A 186 -15.80 3.52 -7.64
N LEU A 187 -16.30 4.70 -8.02
CA LEU A 187 -15.46 5.83 -8.45
C LEU A 187 -14.69 6.42 -7.26
N ARG A 188 -15.36 6.51 -6.11
CA ARG A 188 -14.77 7.01 -4.87
C ARG A 188 -13.60 6.15 -4.38
N LEU A 189 -13.58 4.85 -4.68
CA LEU A 189 -12.43 3.98 -4.36
C LEU A 189 -11.11 4.50 -4.92
N PHE A 190 -11.09 5.02 -6.14
CA PHE A 190 -9.87 5.54 -6.74
C PHE A 190 -9.30 6.72 -5.94
N ILE A 191 -10.17 7.60 -5.44
CA ILE A 191 -9.82 8.75 -4.60
C ILE A 191 -9.26 8.27 -3.25
N ILE A 192 -9.95 7.33 -2.60
CA ILE A 192 -9.54 6.77 -1.31
C ILE A 192 -8.16 6.13 -1.42
N VAL A 193 -7.94 5.30 -2.43
CA VAL A 193 -6.65 4.61 -2.62
C VAL A 193 -5.56 5.60 -2.99
N ARG A 194 -5.82 6.61 -3.84
CA ARG A 194 -4.84 7.68 -4.12
C ARG A 194 -4.41 8.36 -2.81
N ASP A 195 -5.37 8.81 -2.00
CA ASP A 195 -5.09 9.59 -0.80
C ASP A 195 -4.36 8.73 0.25
N PHE A 196 -4.72 7.45 0.36
CA PHE A 196 -3.97 6.50 1.17
C PHE A 196 -2.53 6.32 0.68
N LEU A 197 -2.30 6.19 -0.62
CA LEU A 197 -0.95 6.06 -1.18
C LEU A 197 -0.11 7.32 -0.90
N ILE A 198 -0.69 8.52 -0.96
CA ILE A 198 0.00 9.76 -0.58
C ILE A 198 0.44 9.73 0.88
N MET A 199 -0.43 9.26 1.78
CA MET A 199 -0.08 9.09 3.19
C MET A 199 0.99 8.00 3.40
N LEU A 200 0.88 6.88 2.69
CA LEU A 200 1.85 5.79 2.74
C LEU A 200 3.23 6.29 2.30
N ASP A 201 3.30 7.00 1.18
CA ASP A 201 4.55 7.57 0.65
C ASP A 201 5.19 8.54 1.64
N LYS A 202 4.36 9.35 2.32
CA LYS A 202 4.83 10.22 3.41
C LYS A 202 5.44 9.42 4.56
N VAL A 203 4.75 8.39 5.04
CA VAL A 203 5.24 7.54 6.13
C VAL A 203 6.51 6.79 5.72
N CYS A 204 6.58 6.25 4.50
CA CYS A 204 7.78 5.61 3.96
C CYS A 204 8.99 6.56 3.96
N ARG A 205 8.81 7.84 3.60
CA ARG A 205 9.87 8.85 3.70
C ARG A 205 10.29 9.10 5.15
N GLU A 206 9.34 9.23 6.06
CA GLU A 206 9.62 9.44 7.49
C GLU A 206 10.38 8.25 8.09
N VAL A 207 9.98 7.01 7.76
CA VAL A 207 10.66 5.78 8.18
C VAL A 207 12.06 5.67 7.59
N ARG A 208 12.28 6.16 6.36
CA ARG A 208 13.61 6.21 5.71
C ARG A 208 14.56 7.17 6.43
N LEU A 209 14.04 8.34 6.86
CA LEU A 209 14.80 9.40 7.50
C LEU A 209 14.97 9.21 9.02
N ALA A 210 14.13 8.36 9.64
CA ALA A 210 14.22 8.07 11.06
C ALA A 210 15.62 7.55 11.42
N PRO A 211 16.25 8.07 12.51
CA PRO A 211 17.60 7.69 12.88
C PRO A 211 17.71 6.17 13.00
N LYS A 212 18.65 5.60 12.23
CA LYS A 212 19.13 4.23 12.43
C LYS A 212 19.59 4.17 13.88
N LYS A 213 18.90 3.43 14.75
CA LYS A 213 19.34 3.27 16.14
C LYS A 213 20.66 2.50 16.10
N SER A 214 21.76 3.24 16.01
CA SER A 214 23.07 2.71 16.35
C SER A 214 23.05 2.43 17.85
N THR A 215 23.15 1.16 18.21
CA THR A 215 23.51 0.76 19.56
C THR A 215 25.00 1.07 19.75
N LYS A 216 25.38 2.35 19.73
CA LYS A 216 26.73 2.76 20.11
C LYS A 216 26.82 2.73 21.62
N VAL A 217 27.32 1.61 22.14
CA VAL A 217 27.95 1.52 23.46
C VAL A 217 29.01 2.63 23.51
N GLN A 218 28.72 3.71 24.25
CA GLN A 218 29.74 4.70 24.58
C GLN A 218 30.72 4.04 25.55
N LYS A 219 31.79 3.46 25.01
CA LYS A 219 32.99 3.13 25.78
C LYS A 219 33.63 4.47 26.13
N LYS A 220 33.32 4.99 27.32
CA LYS A 220 33.96 6.16 27.90
C LYS A 220 35.38 5.76 28.29
N GLU A 221 36.33 5.98 27.39
CA GLU A 221 37.76 5.91 27.71
C GLU A 221 38.12 7.11 28.60
N THR A 222 38.52 6.83 29.84
CA THR A 222 39.17 7.79 30.74
C THR A 222 40.67 7.83 30.42
N PRO A 223 41.31 9.01 30.32
CA PRO A 223 42.75 9.09 30.28
C PRO A 223 43.33 8.93 31.70
N SER A 224 44.38 8.14 31.78
CA SER A 224 45.20 7.85 32.96
C SER A 224 46.11 9.03 33.32
N SER A 225 46.23 9.34 34.62
CA SER A 225 47.49 9.83 35.21
C SER A 225 47.62 9.55 36.71
N ASP A 226 48.65 8.75 36.98
CA ASP A 226 49.55 8.64 38.15
C ASP A 226 49.17 7.95 39.48
N PRO A 227 50.14 7.21 40.10
CA PRO A 227 49.93 6.29 41.22
C PRO A 227 50.40 6.84 42.57
N ARG A 228 49.69 6.50 43.66
CA ARG A 228 50.27 6.20 44.99
C ARG A 228 49.21 5.73 46.02
N GLN A 229 49.44 4.52 46.54
CA GLN A 229 49.09 3.97 47.86
C GLN A 229 47.67 3.43 48.19
N PRO A 230 47.55 2.47 49.16
CA PRO A 230 46.55 1.41 49.12
C PRO A 230 45.47 1.42 50.21
N SER A 231 44.42 0.64 49.91
CA SER A 231 43.51 -0.12 50.79
C SER A 231 42.53 0.61 51.72
N THR A 232 41.23 0.47 51.43
CA THR A 232 40.19 -0.04 52.37
C THR A 232 38.87 -0.30 51.64
N MET A 233 38.33 -1.52 51.78
CA MET A 233 36.96 -1.94 51.38
C MET A 233 35.97 -1.52 52.49
N PRO A 234 34.67 -1.30 52.20
CA PRO A 234 33.74 -2.44 52.20
C PRO A 234 32.56 -2.40 51.20
N SER A 235 32.16 -3.63 50.84
CA SER A 235 30.78 -4.14 50.74
C SER A 235 29.89 -3.93 49.51
N ALA A 236 29.48 -5.09 48.99
CA ALA A 236 28.14 -5.50 48.53
C ALA A 236 27.50 -4.64 47.42
N SER A 237 27.11 -5.17 46.27
CA SER A 237 26.07 -6.19 46.13
C SER A 237 25.92 -6.56 44.66
N ASP A 238 25.79 -7.86 44.41
CA ASP A 238 25.34 -8.47 43.16
C ASP A 238 23.90 -8.03 42.87
N LEU A 239 23.58 -7.66 41.62
CA LEU A 239 22.26 -7.87 41.00
C LEU A 239 22.32 -7.46 39.52
N ARG A 240 22.32 -8.49 38.66
CA ARG A 240 22.18 -8.43 37.21
C ARG A 240 20.91 -7.65 36.82
N GLN A 241 21.03 -6.65 35.94
CA GLN A 241 19.89 -6.03 35.26
C GLN A 241 19.54 -6.81 33.97
N PRO A 242 18.25 -7.05 33.67
CA PRO A 242 17.81 -7.73 32.45
C PRO A 242 17.76 -6.78 31.23
N PRO A 243 17.71 -7.31 29.99
CA PRO A 243 17.74 -6.51 28.77
C PRO A 243 16.50 -5.62 28.62
N SER A 244 16.69 -4.46 27.98
CA SER A 244 15.69 -3.39 27.79
C SER A 244 14.41 -3.87 27.08
N PRO A 245 13.21 -3.38 27.46
CA PRO A 245 11.96 -3.87 26.91
C PRO A 245 11.66 -3.32 25.51
N ASP A 246 11.13 -4.22 24.68
CA ASP A 246 10.63 -4.08 23.32
C ASP A 246 9.72 -2.85 23.12
N LEU A 247 10.07 -1.99 22.15
CA LEU A 247 9.40 -0.71 21.87
C LEU A 247 7.91 -0.89 21.52
N HIS A 248 7.57 -2.05 20.95
CA HIS A 248 6.21 -2.46 20.62
C HIS A 248 5.29 -2.43 21.85
N LYS A 249 5.82 -2.75 23.05
CA LYS A 249 5.07 -2.81 24.31
C LYS A 249 4.71 -1.43 24.88
N ARG A 250 5.49 -0.39 24.53
CA ARG A 250 5.26 0.98 25.04
C ARG A 250 4.29 1.79 24.19
N LEU A 251 4.23 1.53 22.89
CA LEU A 251 3.42 2.35 21.97
C LEU A 251 1.98 1.84 21.83
N PHE A 252 1.76 0.52 21.90
CA PHE A 252 0.43 -0.08 21.77
C PHE A 252 0.27 -1.30 22.71
N PRO A 253 -0.01 -1.07 24.01
CA PRO A 253 -0.11 -2.14 25.02
C PRO A 253 -1.10 -3.25 24.64
N ALA A 254 -2.16 -2.93 23.90
CA ALA A 254 -3.22 -3.85 23.49
C ALA A 254 -2.87 -4.82 22.34
N ILE A 255 -1.60 -4.93 21.95
CA ILE A 255 -1.08 -5.90 20.94
C ILE A 255 -0.30 -7.04 21.64
N GLN A 256 0.00 -6.91 22.94
CA GLN A 256 0.83 -7.84 23.71
C GLN A 256 0.22 -9.24 23.88
N ASP A 257 -1.11 -9.35 23.96
CA ASP A 257 -1.79 -10.61 24.35
C ASP A 257 -1.99 -11.62 23.21
N ARG A 258 -1.49 -11.37 21.99
CA ARG A 258 -1.70 -12.26 20.83
C ARG A 258 -0.47 -13.02 20.35
N ARG A 259 0.63 -13.02 21.11
CA ARG A 259 1.89 -13.69 20.74
C ARG A 259 2.19 -14.99 21.51
N MET A 260 1.23 -15.55 22.24
CA MET A 260 1.40 -16.87 22.87
C MET A 260 0.76 -17.99 22.03
N ASP A 261 1.57 -19.05 21.89
CA ASP A 261 1.28 -20.42 21.51
C ASP A 261 1.10 -20.72 20.02
N ASN A 262 2.23 -20.91 19.34
CA ASN A 262 2.34 -21.89 18.24
C ASN A 262 3.75 -22.49 18.24
N SER A 263 4.07 -23.24 19.30
CA SER A 263 5.09 -24.30 19.23
C SER A 263 4.35 -25.62 19.02
N SER A 264 4.21 -26.03 17.77
CA SER A 264 3.81 -27.41 17.44
C SER A 264 5.06 -28.27 17.56
N SER A 265 5.13 -29.03 18.65
CA SER A 265 6.02 -30.17 18.81
C SER A 265 5.28 -31.38 18.24
N ASP A 266 5.81 -31.99 17.19
CA ASP A 266 5.42 -33.36 16.80
C ASP A 266 6.69 -34.18 16.62
N ASP A 267 6.84 -35.13 17.55
CA ASP A 267 7.75 -36.27 17.49
C ASP A 267 6.89 -37.54 17.68
N GLU A 268 7.22 -38.58 16.91
CA GLU A 268 6.85 -40.00 17.04
C GLU A 268 5.45 -40.50 16.59
N SER A 269 5.41 -41.12 15.40
CA SER A 269 5.15 -42.58 15.20
C SER A 269 5.46 -43.02 13.77
#